data_AF-A0A9E4ISK7-F1
#
_entry.id   AF-A0A9E4ISK7-F1
#
_cell.length_a   1.000
_cell.length_b   1.000
_cell.length_c   1.000
_cell.angle_alpha   90.00
_cell.angle_beta   90.00
_cell.angle_gamma   90.00
#
_symmetry.space_group_name_H-M   'P 1'
#
loop_
_entity.id
_entity.type
_entity.pdbx_description
1 polymer ?
#
loop_
_entity_poly.entity_id
_entity_poly.type
_entity_poly.pdbx_seq_one_letter_code
_entity_poly.pdbx_strand_id
1 'polypeptide(L)'
;MADTTSGPSQARIRTDLWRAVLDFSGDEKYVWDQNGLVARRASEASDPGPDMPTITPEQFTGWKKAFAGGVDDGDRDERLNEWTERRLPASFLPPHLKHRWNGHLKVEVHKRLLDWFEAQNLAAPTDLLVARDGIDAPAGPDLRQRLIACLRLMSQEELERVQIPASVLLRLKP
;
A
#
# COMPACT_ATOMS: atom_id res chain seq x y z
N MET A 1 20.96 27.44 5.52
CA MET A 1 20.45 26.24 6.23
C MET A 1 19.76 25.39 5.18
N ALA A 2 20.31 24.21 4.90
CA ALA A 2 19.93 23.42 3.74
C ALA A 2 18.62 22.68 3.96
N ASP A 3 17.76 22.78 2.94
CA ASP A 3 16.57 22.00 2.69
C ASP A 3 16.78 20.50 2.97
N THR A 4 15.85 19.89 3.69
CA THR A 4 15.66 18.44 3.67
C THR A 4 14.29 18.14 3.08
N THR A 5 14.17 18.32 1.76
CA THR A 5 13.05 17.79 0.99
C THR A 5 13.14 16.26 0.99
N SER A 6 12.65 15.62 2.05
CA SER A 6 12.31 14.20 2.00
C SER A 6 11.21 14.04 0.96
N GLY A 7 11.55 13.51 -0.22
CA GLY A 7 10.55 13.06 -1.18
C GLY A 7 9.59 12.06 -0.51
N PRO A 8 8.36 11.87 -1.02
CA PRO A 8 7.40 10.91 -0.46
C PRO A 8 7.85 9.48 -0.75
N SER A 9 8.92 9.02 -0.11
CA SER A 9 9.52 7.71 -0.30
C SER A 9 8.91 6.71 0.67
N GLN A 10 8.21 5.72 0.11
CA GLN A 10 7.93 4.38 0.64
C GLN A 10 6.88 4.21 1.75
N ALA A 11 6.29 5.23 2.35
CA ALA A 11 5.20 5.02 3.30
C ALA A 11 3.95 4.38 2.65
N ARG A 12 3.28 3.48 3.38
CA ARG A 12 2.02 2.82 2.99
C ARG A 12 0.95 3.22 3.99
N ILE A 13 -0.25 3.53 3.49
CA ILE A 13 -1.41 3.72 4.36
C ILE A 13 -1.71 2.40 5.07
N ARG A 14 -2.03 2.46 6.37
CA ARG A 14 -2.36 1.29 7.17
C ARG A 14 -3.42 0.43 6.48
N THR A 15 -3.22 -0.89 6.48
CA THR A 15 -3.94 -1.81 5.58
C THR A 15 -5.45 -1.82 5.80
N ASP A 16 -5.89 -1.73 7.05
CA ASP A 16 -7.30 -1.66 7.45
C ASP A 16 -7.97 -0.37 6.93
N LEU A 17 -7.30 0.77 7.08
CA LEU A 17 -7.76 2.07 6.58
C LEU A 17 -7.83 2.09 5.04
N TRP A 18 -6.78 1.59 4.39
CA TRP A 18 -6.73 1.46 2.94
C TRP A 18 -7.90 0.63 2.41
N ARG A 19 -8.15 -0.52 3.03
CA ARG A 19 -9.26 -1.42 2.67
C ARG A 19 -10.61 -0.73 2.90
N ALA A 20 -10.82 -0.13 4.07
CA ALA A 20 -12.09 0.52 4.41
C ALA A 20 -12.46 1.64 3.43
N VAL A 21 -11.48 2.41 2.97
CA VAL A 21 -11.71 3.49 2.00
C VAL A 21 -11.98 2.96 0.60
N LEU A 22 -11.23 1.94 0.14
CA LEU A 22 -11.29 1.46 -1.25
C LEU A 22 -12.23 0.27 -1.47
N ASP A 23 -12.85 -0.29 -0.45
CA ASP A 23 -13.81 -1.39 -0.59
C ASP A 23 -15.21 -0.87 -0.97
N PHE A 24 -15.31 -0.29 -2.16
CA PHE A 24 -16.55 0.20 -2.76
C PHE A 24 -17.25 -0.87 -3.61
N SER A 25 -16.84 -2.13 -3.44
CA SER A 25 -17.22 -3.25 -4.30
C SER A 25 -18.48 -3.99 -3.84
N GLY A 26 -18.96 -3.75 -2.62
CA GLY A 26 -20.15 -4.41 -2.07
C GLY A 26 -20.72 -3.70 -0.85
N ASP A 27 -21.89 -4.16 -0.41
CA ASP A 27 -22.73 -3.62 0.68
C ASP A 27 -22.08 -3.60 2.07
N GLU A 28 -20.78 -3.86 2.16
CA GLU A 28 -20.06 -3.92 3.41
C GLU A 28 -19.74 -2.52 3.92
N LYS A 29 -20.29 -2.19 5.08
CA LYS A 29 -19.92 -0.99 5.81
C LYS A 29 -18.69 -1.26 6.66
N TYR A 30 -17.81 -0.27 6.75
CA TYR A 30 -16.68 -0.27 7.66
C TYR A 30 -16.92 0.76 8.75
N VAL A 31 -16.63 0.41 9.99
CA VAL A 31 -16.73 1.29 11.15
C VAL A 31 -15.36 1.44 11.81
N TRP A 32 -15.15 2.59 12.43
CA TRP A 32 -13.96 2.86 13.22
C TRP A 32 -14.13 2.41 14.67
N ASP A 33 -13.32 1.45 15.09
CA ASP A 33 -13.24 1.03 16.49
C ASP A 33 -12.26 1.93 17.25
N GLN A 34 -12.80 2.80 18.10
CA GLN A 34 -11.99 3.73 18.89
C GLN A 34 -11.17 3.04 19.98
N ASN A 35 -11.60 1.87 20.47
CA ASN A 35 -10.87 1.13 21.50
C ASN A 35 -9.68 0.38 20.89
N GLY A 36 -9.91 -0.24 19.73
CA GLY A 36 -8.86 -0.94 18.98
C GLY A 36 -8.02 -0.05 18.08
N LEU A 37 -8.42 1.21 17.89
CA LEU A 37 -7.88 2.15 16.90
C LEU A 37 -7.75 1.50 15.50
N VAL A 38 -8.79 0.78 15.07
CA VAL A 38 -8.78 -0.05 13.86
C VAL A 38 -10.07 0.13 13.05
N ALA A 39 -9.95 0.17 11.72
CA ALA A 39 -11.09 0.07 10.84
C ALA A 39 -11.47 -1.40 10.64
N ARG A 40 -12.73 -1.74 10.91
CA ARG A 40 -13.23 -3.11 10.76
C ARG A 40 -14.56 -3.11 10.02
N ARG A 41 -14.90 -4.26 9.45
CA ARG A 41 -16.22 -4.48 8.87
C ARG A 41 -17.27 -4.41 9.97
N ALA A 42 -18.38 -3.74 9.69
CA ALA A 42 -19.54 -3.73 10.57
C ALA A 42 -20.12 -5.14 10.64
N SER A 43 -20.27 -5.70 11.83
CA SER A 43 -20.92 -7.01 12.00
C SER A 43 -22.44 -6.91 11.93
N GLU A 44 -22.99 -5.77 12.32
CA GLU A 44 -24.42 -5.47 12.31
C GLU A 44 -24.67 -4.00 11.91
N ALA A 45 -25.89 -3.66 11.51
CA ALA A 45 -26.23 -2.27 11.17
C ALA A 45 -26.15 -1.31 12.37
N SER A 46 -26.13 -1.83 13.60
CA SER A 46 -26.03 -1.07 14.86
C SER A 46 -24.65 -1.16 15.50
N ASP A 47 -23.62 -1.52 14.74
CA ASP A 47 -22.26 -1.64 15.26
C ASP A 47 -21.75 -0.27 15.78
N PRO A 48 -21.31 -0.18 17.04
CA PRO A 48 -20.92 1.10 17.62
C PRO A 48 -19.62 1.63 16.98
N GLY A 49 -19.73 2.80 16.33
CA GLY A 49 -18.60 3.56 15.80
C GLY A 49 -19.03 4.47 14.66
N PRO A 50 -18.23 5.49 14.31
CA PRO A 50 -18.47 6.29 13.12
C PRO A 50 -18.15 5.47 11.87
N ASP A 51 -18.99 5.61 10.84
CA ASP A 51 -18.80 4.99 9.53
C ASP A 51 -17.53 5.52 8.86
N MET A 52 -16.68 4.61 8.38
CA MET A 52 -15.48 4.94 7.63
C MET A 52 -15.82 5.62 6.29
N PRO A 53 -14.94 6.48 5.75
CA PRO A 53 -15.19 7.20 4.51
C PRO A 53 -14.93 6.32 3.28
N THR A 54 -15.68 5.23 3.12
CA THR A 54 -15.64 4.41 1.90
C THR A 54 -16.01 5.27 0.68
N ILE A 55 -15.27 5.12 -0.42
CA ILE A 55 -15.59 5.86 -1.65
C ILE A 55 -16.72 5.19 -2.43
N THR A 56 -17.33 5.89 -3.38
CA THR A 56 -18.21 5.27 -4.38
C THR A 56 -17.46 4.97 -5.67
N PRO A 57 -17.99 4.11 -6.56
CA PRO A 57 -17.42 3.90 -7.90
C PRO A 57 -17.26 5.20 -8.71
N GLU A 58 -18.15 6.16 -8.51
CA GLU A 58 -18.14 7.47 -9.16
C GLU A 58 -17.00 8.34 -8.62
N GLN A 59 -16.80 8.35 -7.30
CA GLN A 59 -15.68 9.04 -6.66
C GLN A 59 -14.34 8.46 -7.14
N PHE A 60 -14.22 7.13 -7.20
CA PHE A 60 -13.03 6.47 -7.75
C PHE A 60 -12.78 6.83 -9.21
N THR A 61 -13.85 6.90 -10.02
CA THR A 61 -13.76 7.36 -11.41
C THR A 61 -13.35 8.83 -11.50
N GLY A 62 -13.80 9.66 -10.56
CA GLY A 62 -13.37 11.06 -10.42
C GLY A 62 -11.87 11.18 -10.19
N TRP A 63 -11.31 10.36 -9.30
CA TRP A 63 -9.86 10.29 -9.07
C TRP A 63 -9.09 9.86 -10.32
N LYS A 64 -9.59 8.88 -11.08
CA LYS A 64 -8.96 8.50 -12.37
C LYS A 64 -8.92 9.66 -13.35
N LYS A 65 -10.02 10.41 -13.49
CA LYS A 65 -10.09 11.58 -14.37
C LYS A 65 -9.15 12.69 -13.91
N ALA A 66 -9.10 12.96 -12.61
CA ALA A 66 -8.18 13.95 -12.03
C ALA A 66 -6.72 13.57 -12.31
N PHE A 67 -6.37 12.29 -12.14
CA PHE A 67 -5.05 11.78 -12.49
C PHE A 67 -4.75 11.97 -13.98
N ALA A 68 -5.63 11.53 -14.88
CA ALA A 68 -5.43 11.65 -16.32
C ALA A 68 -5.32 13.12 -16.80
N GLY A 69 -6.04 14.03 -16.13
CA GLY A 69 -5.94 15.48 -16.37
C GLY A 69 -4.60 16.08 -15.95
N GLY A 70 -3.92 15.49 -14.95
CA GLY A 70 -2.61 15.93 -14.44
C GLY A 70 -1.41 15.22 -15.08
N VAL A 71 -1.62 14.35 -16.07
CA VAL A 71 -0.53 13.75 -16.87
C VAL A 71 -0.17 14.69 -18.01
N ASP A 72 1.13 14.94 -18.18
CA ASP A 72 1.68 15.78 -19.24
C ASP A 72 1.32 15.22 -20.62
N ASP A 73 1.10 16.09 -21.61
CA ASP A 73 0.65 15.66 -22.95
C ASP A 73 1.62 14.70 -23.65
N GLY A 74 2.92 14.77 -23.32
CA GLY A 74 3.93 13.83 -23.85
C GLY A 74 3.84 12.41 -23.29
N ASP A 75 3.23 12.23 -22.12
CA ASP A 75 2.98 10.94 -21.47
C ASP A 75 1.53 10.45 -21.67
N ARG A 76 0.68 11.25 -22.31
CA ARG A 76 -0.74 10.96 -22.55
C ARG A 76 -0.89 10.04 -23.76
N ASP A 77 -0.91 8.74 -23.48
CA ASP A 77 -1.21 7.68 -24.46
C ASP A 77 -2.73 7.46 -24.57
N GLU A 78 -3.21 6.98 -25.72
CA GLU A 78 -4.60 6.52 -25.95
C GLU A 78 -5.03 5.51 -24.87
N ARG A 79 -4.09 4.70 -24.37
CA ARG A 79 -4.31 3.76 -23.25
C ARG A 79 -4.76 4.43 -21.95
N LEU A 80 -4.31 5.66 -21.67
CA LEU A 80 -4.71 6.40 -20.48
C LEU A 80 -6.17 6.88 -20.59
N ASN A 81 -6.57 7.32 -21.78
CA ASN A 81 -7.96 7.70 -22.07
C ASN A 81 -8.87 6.48 -21.97
N GLU A 82 -8.50 5.37 -22.61
CA GLU A 82 -9.25 4.12 -22.55
C GLU A 82 -9.38 3.59 -21.11
N TRP A 83 -8.28 3.63 -20.34
CA TRP A 83 -8.28 3.22 -18.93
C TRP A 83 -9.25 4.03 -18.06
N THR A 84 -9.37 5.34 -18.34
CA THR A 84 -10.26 6.25 -17.64
C THR A 84 -11.72 6.02 -18.04
N GLU A 85 -12.01 5.96 -19.34
CA GLU A 85 -13.36 5.84 -19.89
C GLU A 85 -14.00 4.48 -19.60
N ARG A 86 -13.25 3.39 -19.84
CA ARG A 86 -13.74 2.01 -19.65
C ARG A 86 -13.62 1.52 -18.21
N ARG A 87 -13.21 2.39 -17.27
CA ARG A 87 -13.01 2.09 -15.84
C ARG A 87 -12.09 0.88 -15.60
N LEU A 88 -11.08 0.68 -16.45
CA LEU A 88 -10.22 -0.51 -16.43
C LEU A 88 -9.37 -0.62 -15.15
N PRO A 89 -8.95 -1.83 -14.75
CA PRO A 89 -8.04 -1.99 -13.62
C PRO A 89 -6.66 -1.37 -13.90
N ALA A 90 -5.92 -1.02 -12.85
CA ALA A 90 -4.60 -0.39 -12.95
C ALA A 90 -3.53 -1.27 -13.65
N SER A 91 -3.83 -2.54 -13.94
CA SER A 91 -3.00 -3.41 -14.78
C SER A 91 -2.97 -2.99 -16.25
N PHE A 92 -3.95 -2.21 -16.71
CA PHE A 92 -3.99 -1.69 -18.09
C PHE A 92 -3.13 -0.44 -18.28
N LEU A 93 -2.68 0.20 -17.20
CA LEU A 93 -1.80 1.35 -17.29
C LEU A 93 -0.36 0.92 -17.68
N PRO A 94 0.32 1.72 -18.52
CA PRO A 94 1.76 1.59 -18.72
C PRO A 94 2.52 1.60 -17.39
N PRO A 95 3.64 0.85 -17.25
CA PRO A 95 4.34 0.70 -15.97
C PRO A 95 4.73 2.03 -15.30
N HIS A 96 5.17 3.02 -16.09
CA HIS A 96 5.56 4.34 -15.60
C HIS A 96 4.37 5.13 -15.04
N LEU A 97 3.18 5.03 -15.68
CA LEU A 97 1.95 5.64 -15.19
C LEU A 97 1.36 4.89 -14.00
N LYS A 98 1.52 3.56 -13.92
CA LYS A 98 1.03 2.76 -12.80
C LYS A 98 1.64 3.18 -11.47
N HIS A 99 2.94 3.49 -11.45
CA HIS A 99 3.59 4.01 -10.25
C HIS A 99 3.07 5.39 -9.86
N ARG A 100 2.95 6.31 -10.84
CA ARG A 100 2.37 7.65 -10.63
C ARG A 100 0.93 7.57 -10.12
N TRP A 101 0.11 6.68 -10.70
CA TRP A 101 -1.28 6.43 -10.29
C TRP A 101 -1.35 5.94 -8.84
N ASN A 102 -0.53 4.96 -8.45
CA ASN A 102 -0.50 4.48 -7.07
C ASN A 102 -0.09 5.59 -6.09
N GLY A 103 0.82 6.47 -6.48
CA GLY A 103 1.18 7.66 -5.70
C GLY A 103 0.00 8.62 -5.55
N HIS A 104 -0.68 8.95 -6.64
CA HIS A 104 -1.88 9.79 -6.63
C HIS A 104 -2.99 9.18 -5.75
N LEU A 105 -3.27 7.88 -5.91
CA LEU A 105 -4.28 7.19 -5.12
C LEU A 105 -3.98 7.22 -3.62
N LYS A 106 -2.71 7.09 -3.23
CA LYS A 106 -2.30 7.26 -1.82
C LYS A 106 -2.58 8.67 -1.31
N VAL A 107 -2.28 9.70 -2.11
CA VAL A 107 -2.54 11.09 -1.72
C VAL A 107 -4.04 11.33 -1.50
N GLU A 108 -4.89 10.86 -2.41
CA GLU A 108 -6.35 10.99 -2.30
C GLU A 108 -6.91 10.24 -1.08
N VAL A 109 -6.48 8.99 -0.85
CA VAL A 109 -6.90 8.22 0.33
C VAL A 109 -6.42 8.87 1.63
N HIS A 110 -5.16 9.33 1.67
CA HIS A 110 -4.60 10.01 2.83
C HIS A 110 -5.39 11.27 3.18
N LYS A 111 -5.63 12.13 2.19
CA LYS A 111 -6.43 13.35 2.35
C LYS A 111 -7.82 13.02 2.88
N ARG A 112 -8.52 12.07 2.26
CA ARG A 112 -9.87 11.68 2.67
C ARG A 112 -9.93 11.16 4.11
N LEU A 113 -8.93 10.40 4.54
CA LEU A 113 -8.84 9.91 5.92
C LEU A 113 -8.63 11.07 6.90
N LEU A 114 -7.72 12.00 6.60
CA LEU A 114 -7.48 13.16 7.47
C LEU A 114 -8.73 14.03 7.58
N ASP A 115 -9.35 14.38 6.45
CA ASP A 115 -10.59 15.17 6.41
C ASP A 115 -11.71 14.48 7.22
N TRP A 116 -11.80 13.15 7.15
CA TRP A 116 -12.79 12.39 7.91
C TRP A 116 -12.49 12.35 9.41
N PHE A 117 -11.24 12.09 9.83
CA PHE A 117 -10.86 12.10 11.25
C PHE A 117 -11.14 13.47 11.87
N GLU A 118 -10.80 14.55 11.16
CA GLU A 118 -11.09 15.92 11.56
C GLU A 118 -12.61 16.15 11.69
N ALA A 119 -13.41 15.77 10.67
CA ALA A 119 -14.86 15.92 10.69
C ALA A 119 -15.54 15.13 11.83
N GLN A 120 -14.97 14.00 12.25
CA GLN A 120 -15.45 13.21 13.38
C GLN A 120 -14.92 13.70 14.75
N ASN A 121 -14.11 14.77 14.79
CA ASN A 121 -13.38 15.23 15.98
C ASN A 121 -12.54 14.11 16.63
N LEU A 122 -11.93 13.26 15.80
CA LEU A 122 -11.07 12.16 16.23
C LEU A 122 -9.61 12.48 15.93
N ALA A 123 -8.71 12.04 16.81
CA ALA A 123 -7.28 12.09 16.53
C ALA A 123 -6.92 11.03 15.48
N ALA A 124 -6.28 11.44 14.39
CA ALA A 124 -5.74 10.51 13.41
C ALA A 124 -4.67 9.61 14.07
N PRO A 125 -4.64 8.29 13.80
CA PRO A 125 -3.62 7.40 14.32
C PRO A 125 -2.22 7.84 13.90
N THR A 126 -1.26 7.77 14.83
CA THR A 126 0.15 8.10 14.54
C THR A 126 0.79 7.16 13.54
N ASP A 127 0.22 5.97 13.36
CA ASP A 127 0.62 4.91 12.42
C ASP A 127 -0.20 4.90 11.13
N LEU A 128 -0.95 5.97 10.82
CA LEU A 128 -1.73 6.07 9.58
C LEU A 128 -0.86 5.77 8.36
N LEU A 129 0.36 6.31 8.36
CA LEU A 129 1.41 5.99 7.41
C LEU A 129 2.41 5.03 8.06
N VAL A 130 2.36 3.77 7.66
CA VAL A 130 3.31 2.75 8.08
C VAL A 130 4.51 2.81 7.14
N ALA A 131 5.73 2.82 7.69
CA ALA A 131 6.92 2.60 6.89
C ALA A 131 6.76 1.27 6.14
N ARG A 132 7.19 1.22 4.88
CA ARG A 132 7.31 -0.08 4.22
C ARG A 132 8.48 -0.79 4.89
N ASP A 133 8.19 -1.57 5.93
CA ASP A 133 9.14 -2.55 6.44
C ASP A 133 9.64 -3.34 5.23
N GLY A 134 10.94 -3.33 5.02
CA GLY A 134 11.62 -3.80 3.83
C GLY A 134 11.38 -5.29 3.58
N ILE A 135 10.21 -5.64 3.06
CA ILE A 135 9.89 -6.89 2.38
C ILE A 135 9.68 -6.58 0.89
N ASP A 136 10.45 -5.63 0.35
CA ASP A 136 10.95 -5.81 -1.01
C ASP A 136 12.14 -6.76 -0.86
N ALA A 137 11.84 -8.06 -0.76
CA ALA A 137 12.86 -9.08 -0.98
C ALA A 137 13.36 -8.87 -2.41
N PRO A 138 14.62 -8.47 -2.63
CA PRO A 138 15.17 -8.44 -3.96
C PRO A 138 15.28 -9.89 -4.42
N ALA A 139 14.37 -10.31 -5.30
CA ALA A 139 14.55 -11.51 -6.10
C ALA A 139 15.73 -11.24 -7.05
N GLY A 140 16.95 -11.53 -6.56
CA GLY A 140 18.18 -11.18 -7.25
C GLY A 140 19.44 -11.51 -6.42
N PRO A 141 20.64 -11.20 -6.95
CA PRO A 141 21.95 -11.54 -6.35
C PRO A 141 22.16 -11.06 -4.91
N ASP A 142 21.32 -10.14 -4.42
CA ASP A 142 21.33 -9.61 -3.06
C ASP A 142 20.84 -10.63 -2.00
N LEU A 143 19.92 -11.55 -2.35
CA LEU A 143 19.46 -12.59 -1.40
C LEU A 143 20.61 -13.48 -0.92
N ARG A 144 21.55 -13.81 -1.82
CA ARG A 144 22.74 -14.61 -1.47
C ARG A 144 23.63 -13.87 -0.48
N GLN A 145 23.88 -12.58 -0.69
CA GLN A 145 24.73 -11.79 0.19
C GLN A 145 24.11 -11.64 1.58
N ARG A 146 22.79 -11.45 1.66
CA ARG A 146 22.05 -11.39 2.92
C ARG A 146 22.06 -12.71 3.67
N LEU A 147 21.83 -13.83 2.98
CA LEU A 147 21.95 -15.16 3.60
C LEU A 147 23.35 -15.39 4.17
N ILE A 148 24.40 -15.00 3.44
CA ILE A 148 25.78 -15.08 3.95
C ILE A 148 25.97 -14.19 5.18
N ALA A 149 25.42 -12.97 5.18
CA ALA A 149 25.50 -12.07 6.33
C ALA A 149 24.76 -12.63 7.55
N CYS A 150 23.57 -13.21 7.37
CA CYS A 150 22.82 -13.87 8.43
C CYS A 150 23.58 -15.07 8.99
N LEU A 151 24.11 -15.95 8.13
CA LEU A 151 24.89 -17.12 8.57
C LEU A 151 26.15 -16.73 9.35
N ARG A 152 26.76 -15.57 9.06
CA ARG A 152 27.92 -15.06 9.81
C ARG A 152 27.58 -14.56 11.21
N LEU A 153 26.34 -14.14 11.45
CA LEU A 153 25.88 -13.61 12.73
C LEU A 153 25.23 -14.69 13.61
N MET A 154 24.88 -15.84 13.03
CA MET A 154 24.28 -16.96 13.75
C MET A 154 25.29 -17.61 14.70
N SER A 155 24.81 -17.97 15.88
CA SER A 155 25.50 -18.82 16.84
C SER A 155 25.58 -20.27 16.37
N GLN A 156 26.40 -21.09 17.03
CA GLN A 156 26.54 -22.51 16.71
C GLN A 156 25.21 -23.27 16.83
N GLU A 157 24.43 -23.01 17.88
CA GLU A 157 23.11 -23.64 18.08
C GLU A 157 22.10 -23.27 16.99
N GLU A 158 22.19 -22.05 16.46
CA GLU A 158 21.33 -21.60 15.37
C GLU A 158 21.74 -22.24 14.04
N LEU A 159 23.04 -22.35 13.78
CA LEU A 159 23.57 -23.02 12.59
C LEU A 159 23.19 -24.49 12.53
N GLU A 160 23.16 -25.19 13.67
CA GLU A 160 22.74 -26.60 13.76
C GLU A 160 21.27 -26.81 13.38
N ARG A 161 20.43 -25.77 13.50
CA ARG A 161 19.01 -25.81 13.13
C ARG A 161 18.76 -25.40 11.68
N VAL A 162 19.76 -24.89 10.97
CA VAL A 162 19.60 -24.47 9.57
C VAL A 162 19.46 -25.71 8.68
N GLN A 163 18.30 -25.84 8.03
CA GLN A 163 18.05 -26.91 7.07
C GLN A 163 18.52 -26.49 5.67
N ILE A 164 19.57 -27.14 5.18
CA ILE A 164 20.05 -26.97 3.80
C ILE A 164 19.61 -28.20 2.99
N PRO A 165 18.89 -28.04 1.87
CA PRO A 165 18.52 -29.17 1.02
C PRO A 165 19.75 -29.93 0.54
N ALA A 166 19.72 -31.26 0.62
CA ALA A 166 20.84 -32.12 0.24
C ALA A 166 21.30 -31.91 -1.22
N SER A 167 20.38 -31.53 -2.11
CA SER A 167 20.68 -31.19 -3.51
C SER A 167 21.62 -29.99 -3.66
N VAL A 168 21.67 -29.08 -2.68
CA VAL A 168 22.58 -27.93 -2.66
C VAL A 168 23.97 -28.35 -2.16
N LEU A 169 24.03 -29.18 -1.11
CA LEU A 169 25.28 -29.71 -0.58
C LEU A 169 26.04 -30.56 -1.61
N LEU A 170 25.33 -31.36 -2.41
CA LEU A 170 25.94 -32.17 -3.48
C LEU A 170 26.59 -31.33 -4.60
N ARG A 171 26.25 -30.04 -4.72
CA ARG A 171 26.84 -29.13 -5.70
C ARG A 171 28.06 -28.38 -5.17
N LEU A 172 28.28 -28.40 -3.86
CA LEU A 172 29.51 -27.93 -3.23
C LEU A 172 30.60 -28.96 -3.52
N LYS A 173 31.38 -28.73 -4.58
CA LYS A 173 32.63 -29.46 -4.78
C LYS A 173 33.68 -28.94 -3.79
N PRO A 174 34.52 -29.81 -3.22
CA PRO A 174 35.67 -29.41 -2.42
C PRO A 174 36.69 -28.60 -3.23
#